data_AF-A0A166R6D8-F1
#
_entry.id   AF-A0A166R6D8-F1
#
_cell.length_a   1.000
_cell.length_b   1.000
_cell.length_c   1.000
_cell.angle_alpha   90.00
_cell.angle_beta   90.00
_cell.angle_gamma   90.00
#
_symmetry.space_group_name_H-M   'P 1'
#
loop_
_entity.id
_entity.type
_entity.pdbx_description
1 polymer ?
#
loop_
_entity_poly.entity_id
_entity_poly.type
_entity_poly.pdbx_seq_one_letter_code
_entity_poly.pdbx_strand_id
1 'polypeptide(L)'
;MSGPQKSPVILALVASVIMLMSSILCLAFKMTAYNSYMEQTGWGTSESIVKSPSYGADGFINLYPKHLLPVVRAPLVVASSFGLVTGIAVTWLIARSIWIKRVQQLNFWQQTTLITILSVNALLGTISMIYIFVQHGRSAHFDPGYVMTTTSYDHGLFSLEAWACESSRYVTEFRAYDLEKQCVGERASRSLMVVLCFFCLVVLGLLVWDLNTAQVVVAKKKRKREDSWEDEGWE
;
A
#
# COMPACT_ATOMS: atom_id res chain seq x y z
N MET A 1 14.19 -38.90 -12.80
CA MET A 1 14.24 -38.09 -11.56
C MET A 1 14.23 -36.62 -11.93
N SER A 2 13.05 -35.99 -11.95
CA SER A 2 12.87 -34.57 -12.33
C SER A 2 12.57 -33.75 -11.08
N GLY A 3 13.61 -33.33 -10.36
CA GLY A 3 13.51 -32.33 -9.29
C GLY A 3 14.11 -31.00 -9.75
N PRO A 4 13.31 -30.10 -10.33
CA PRO A 4 13.49 -28.67 -10.02
C PRO A 4 12.21 -27.81 -10.01
N GLN A 5 10.99 -28.37 -10.16
CA GLN A 5 9.77 -27.55 -10.38
C GLN A 5 9.16 -26.86 -9.13
N LYS A 6 9.70 -27.07 -7.92
CA LYS A 6 9.09 -26.56 -6.67
C LYS A 6 9.46 -25.11 -6.31
N SER A 7 10.59 -24.60 -6.80
CA SER A 7 11.08 -23.26 -6.43
C SER A 7 10.17 -22.09 -6.86
N PRO A 8 9.59 -22.03 -8.08
CA PRO A 8 8.80 -20.86 -8.48
C PRO A 8 7.48 -20.74 -7.72
N VAL A 9 6.85 -21.88 -7.38
CA VAL A 9 5.58 -21.91 -6.64
C VAL A 9 5.76 -21.39 -5.21
N ILE A 10 6.83 -21.81 -4.54
CA ILE A 10 7.15 -21.35 -3.18
C ILE A 10 7.44 -19.85 -3.20
N LEU A 11 8.19 -19.37 -4.19
CA LEU A 11 8.52 -17.95 -4.31
C LEU A 11 7.27 -17.10 -4.57
N ALA A 12 6.35 -17.57 -5.42
CA ALA A 12 5.07 -16.92 -5.66
C ALA A 12 4.17 -16.89 -4.40
N LEU A 13 4.13 -17.98 -3.62
CA LEU A 13 3.40 -18.03 -2.36
C LEU A 13 3.97 -17.04 -1.33
N VAL A 14 5.29 -17.02 -1.18
CA VAL A 14 5.95 -16.08 -0.24
C VAL A 14 5.68 -14.64 -0.66
N ALA A 15 5.82 -14.33 -1.95
CA ALA A 15 5.54 -13.00 -2.48
C ALA A 15 4.07 -12.58 -2.25
N SER A 16 3.11 -13.49 -2.47
CA SER A 16 1.69 -13.18 -2.25
C SER A 16 1.34 -12.97 -0.77
N VAL A 17 1.98 -13.72 0.14
CA VAL A 17 1.83 -13.54 1.59
C VAL A 17 2.43 -12.20 2.04
N ILE A 18 3.61 -11.82 1.52
CA ILE A 18 4.21 -10.51 1.84
C ILE A 18 3.33 -9.37 1.31
N MET A 19 2.80 -9.50 0.09
CA MET A 19 1.85 -8.54 -0.49
C MET A 19 0.59 -8.41 0.38
N LEU A 20 0.06 -9.52 0.88
CA LEU A 20 -1.09 -9.55 1.80
C LEU A 20 -0.79 -8.84 3.13
N MET A 21 0.30 -9.23 3.79
CA MET A 21 0.67 -8.68 5.09
C MET A 21 1.02 -7.18 4.98
N SER A 22 1.73 -6.77 3.93
CA SER A 22 2.03 -5.35 3.69
C SER A 22 0.77 -4.54 3.44
N SER A 23 -0.22 -5.08 2.72
CA SER A 23 -1.53 -4.43 2.52
C SER A 23 -2.28 -4.20 3.84
N ILE A 24 -2.35 -5.23 4.70
CA ILE A 24 -3.00 -5.15 6.02
C ILE A 24 -2.31 -4.11 6.89
N LEU A 25 -0.98 -4.18 7.00
CA LEU A 25 -0.20 -3.27 7.82
C LEU A 25 -0.29 -1.82 7.29
N CYS A 26 -0.24 -1.63 5.97
CA CYS A 26 -0.34 -0.31 5.35
C CYS A 26 -1.70 0.35 5.67
N LEU A 27 -2.80 -0.42 5.57
CA LEU A 27 -4.13 0.05 5.98
C LEU A 27 -4.18 0.37 7.48
N ALA A 28 -3.70 -0.54 8.33
CA ALA A 28 -3.72 -0.36 9.78
C ALA A 28 -2.96 0.91 10.20
N PHE A 29 -1.71 1.07 9.77
CA PHE A 29 -0.91 2.24 10.13
C PHE A 29 -1.50 3.53 9.58
N LYS A 30 -1.96 3.54 8.32
CA LYS A 30 -2.53 4.76 7.71
C LYS A 30 -3.85 5.16 8.37
N MET A 31 -4.72 4.19 8.68
CA MET A 31 -6.00 4.46 9.34
C MET A 31 -5.80 4.91 10.78
N THR A 32 -4.87 4.32 11.52
CA THR A 32 -4.54 4.76 12.89
C THR A 32 -3.99 6.19 12.90
N ALA A 33 -3.03 6.51 12.02
CA ALA A 33 -2.47 7.87 11.93
C ALA A 33 -3.54 8.90 11.53
N TYR A 34 -4.42 8.55 10.59
CA TYR A 34 -5.51 9.42 10.17
C TYR A 34 -6.57 9.61 11.25
N ASN A 35 -6.97 8.54 11.96
CA ASN A 35 -7.96 8.65 13.01
C ASN A 35 -7.44 9.52 14.16
N SER A 36 -6.16 9.39 14.52
CA SER A 36 -5.50 10.27 15.50
C SER A 36 -5.59 11.73 15.07
N TYR A 37 -5.31 12.03 13.80
CA TYR A 37 -5.45 13.38 13.24
C TYR A 37 -6.90 13.89 13.33
N MET A 38 -7.88 13.08 12.94
CA MET A 38 -9.29 13.47 12.97
C MET A 38 -9.78 13.70 14.40
N GLU A 39 -9.40 12.84 15.34
CA GLU A 39 -9.78 12.99 16.75
C GLU A 39 -9.21 14.28 17.34
N GLN A 40 -7.94 14.57 17.07
CA GLN A 40 -7.25 15.75 17.56
C GLN A 40 -7.70 17.07 16.92
N THR A 41 -8.25 17.02 15.70
CA THR A 41 -8.79 18.20 15.01
C THR A 41 -10.30 18.36 15.20
N GLY A 42 -10.93 17.58 16.08
CA GLY A 42 -12.39 17.59 16.24
C GLY A 42 -13.10 17.35 14.91
N TRP A 43 -12.63 16.36 14.16
CA TRP A 43 -13.08 16.05 12.80
C TRP A 43 -12.84 17.17 11.77
N GLY A 44 -11.77 17.95 11.97
CA GLY A 44 -11.43 19.10 11.14
C GLY A 44 -12.20 20.39 11.50
N THR A 45 -12.90 20.42 12.63
CA THR A 45 -13.69 21.58 13.07
C THR A 45 -13.03 22.40 14.19
N SER A 46 -12.01 21.85 14.85
CA SER A 46 -11.36 22.49 16.00
C SER A 46 -9.84 22.50 15.85
N GLU A 47 -9.24 23.65 16.15
CA GLU A 47 -7.79 23.77 16.31
C GLU A 47 -7.42 23.44 17.76
N SER A 48 -6.74 22.31 17.96
CA SER A 48 -6.14 21.99 19.25
C SER A 48 -4.94 22.89 19.48
N ILE A 49 -4.94 23.64 20.58
CA ILE A 49 -3.88 24.56 20.96
C ILE A 49 -3.08 23.95 22.10
N VAL A 50 -1.75 23.98 21.97
CA VAL A 50 -0.82 23.46 22.98
C VAL A 50 0.04 24.62 23.50
N LYS A 51 0.18 24.69 24.83
CA LYS A 51 1.12 25.64 25.45
C LYS A 51 2.54 25.13 25.18
N SER A 52 3.41 25.97 24.62
CA SER A 52 4.80 25.61 24.37
C SER A 52 5.76 26.67 24.92
N PRO A 53 6.61 26.32 25.90
CA PRO A 53 7.60 27.25 26.47
C PRO A 53 8.60 27.78 25.44
N SER A 54 8.81 27.05 24.35
CA SER A 54 9.69 27.43 23.23
C SER A 54 9.27 28.73 22.55
N TYR A 55 8.00 29.14 22.71
CA TYR A 55 7.44 30.38 22.16
C TYR A 55 7.09 31.42 23.24
N GLY A 56 7.70 31.29 24.42
CA GLY A 56 7.52 32.21 25.56
C GLY A 56 6.70 31.63 26.70
N ALA A 57 6.69 32.32 27.85
CA ALA A 57 6.01 31.86 29.06
C ALA A 57 4.50 31.60 28.89
N ASP A 58 3.87 32.29 27.94
CA ASP A 58 2.48 32.11 27.52
C ASP A 58 2.36 31.81 26.01
N GLY A 59 3.42 31.25 25.42
CA GLY A 59 3.42 30.83 24.02
C GLY A 59 2.44 29.69 23.77
N PHE A 60 1.56 29.87 22.79
CA PHE A 60 0.63 28.84 22.33
C PHE A 60 0.88 28.55 20.87
N ILE A 61 0.92 27.25 20.54
CA ILE A 61 1.06 26.77 19.17
C ILE A 61 -0.05 25.77 18.87
N ASN A 62 -0.67 25.90 17.70
CA ASN A 62 -1.62 24.91 17.21
C ASN A 62 -0.92 23.58 16.96
N LEU A 63 -1.60 22.48 17.29
CA LEU A 63 -1.07 21.13 17.17
C LEU A 63 -0.71 20.74 15.72
N TYR A 64 -1.42 21.33 14.75
CA TYR A 64 -1.20 21.16 13.32
C TYR A 64 -0.92 22.51 12.65
N PRO A 65 -0.16 22.53 11.55
CA PRO A 65 0.17 23.77 10.85
C PRO A 65 -1.05 24.27 10.08
N LYS A 66 -1.05 25.56 9.75
CA LYS A 66 -2.12 26.22 8.98
C LYS A 66 -2.31 25.60 7.61
N HIS A 67 -1.22 25.10 7.01
CA HIS A 67 -1.20 24.61 5.64
C HIS A 67 -0.72 23.15 5.59
N LEU A 68 -1.67 22.22 5.62
CA LEU A 68 -1.43 20.81 5.36
C LEU A 68 -1.68 20.49 3.88
N LEU A 69 -0.77 19.70 3.30
CA LEU A 69 -1.01 19.10 1.99
C LEU A 69 -2.22 18.15 2.04
N PRO A 70 -2.92 17.92 0.91
CA PRO A 70 -4.06 17.02 0.86
C PRO A 70 -3.68 15.67 1.46
N VAL A 71 -4.41 15.24 2.49
CA VAL A 71 -4.13 14.00 3.21
C VAL A 71 -4.06 12.86 2.19
N VAL A 72 -2.89 12.22 2.08
CA VAL A 72 -2.58 11.16 1.09
C VAL A 72 -3.34 9.83 1.36
N ARG A 73 -4.44 9.89 2.10
CA ARG A 73 -5.23 8.76 2.54
C ARG A 73 -5.84 8.00 1.36
N ALA A 74 -6.55 8.69 0.48
CA ALA A 74 -7.33 8.05 -0.58
C ALA A 74 -6.50 7.11 -1.48
N PRO A 75 -5.38 7.55 -2.11
CA PRO A 75 -4.63 6.68 -3.02
C PRO A 75 -4.00 5.47 -2.30
N LEU A 76 -3.50 5.66 -1.08
CA LEU A 76 -2.91 4.60 -0.28
C LEU A 76 -3.96 3.56 0.13
N VAL A 77 -5.11 4.01 0.65
CA VAL A 77 -6.19 3.12 1.08
C VAL A 77 -6.72 2.32 -0.10
N VAL A 78 -6.95 2.97 -1.25
CA VAL A 78 -7.41 2.28 -2.46
C VAL A 78 -6.41 1.20 -2.89
N ALA A 79 -5.13 1.54 -3.06
CA ALA A 79 -4.14 0.56 -3.50
C ALA A 79 -3.97 -0.60 -2.51
N SER A 80 -3.94 -0.32 -1.20
CA SER A 80 -3.81 -1.36 -0.18
C SER A 80 -5.07 -2.23 -0.05
N SER A 81 -6.28 -1.69 -0.28
CA SER A 81 -7.50 -2.49 -0.34
C SER A 81 -7.52 -3.44 -1.54
N PHE A 82 -7.10 -2.98 -2.72
CA PHE A 82 -6.95 -3.87 -3.88
C PHE A 82 -5.84 -4.91 -3.65
N GLY A 83 -4.72 -4.51 -3.04
CA GLY A 83 -3.64 -5.40 -2.63
C GLY A 83 -4.09 -6.49 -1.66
N LEU A 84 -4.94 -6.16 -0.69
CA LEU A 84 -5.54 -7.09 0.25
C LEU A 84 -6.38 -8.15 -0.46
N VAL A 85 -7.35 -7.72 -1.28
CA VAL A 85 -8.26 -8.63 -1.99
C VAL A 85 -7.51 -9.55 -2.96
N THR A 86 -6.59 -8.97 -3.74
CA THR A 86 -5.77 -9.74 -4.69
C THR A 86 -4.78 -10.67 -3.97
N GLY A 87 -4.21 -10.24 -2.86
CA GLY A 87 -3.31 -11.04 -2.02
C GLY A 87 -4.00 -12.26 -1.43
N ILE A 88 -5.23 -12.11 -0.93
CA ILE A 88 -6.05 -13.23 -0.45
C ILE A 88 -6.31 -14.21 -1.60
N ALA A 89 -6.81 -13.70 -2.74
CA ALA A 89 -7.17 -14.54 -3.88
C ALA A 89 -5.98 -15.34 -4.41
N VAL A 90 -4.83 -14.69 -4.63
CA VAL A 90 -3.62 -15.36 -5.14
C VAL A 90 -3.04 -16.33 -4.13
N THR A 91 -2.93 -15.95 -2.85
CA THR A 91 -2.42 -16.84 -1.80
C THR A 91 -3.28 -18.08 -1.67
N TRP A 92 -4.61 -17.92 -1.70
CA TRP A 92 -5.54 -19.04 -1.64
C TRP A 92 -5.41 -19.97 -2.87
N LEU A 93 -5.31 -19.41 -4.08
CA LEU A 93 -5.12 -20.20 -5.31
C LEU A 93 -3.82 -21.02 -5.26
N ILE A 94 -2.70 -20.39 -4.88
CA ILE A 94 -1.40 -21.08 -4.82
C ILE A 94 -1.40 -22.13 -3.70
N ALA A 95 -1.88 -21.78 -2.51
CA ALA A 95 -1.96 -22.71 -1.38
C ALA A 95 -2.84 -23.93 -1.70
N ARG A 96 -3.98 -23.71 -2.36
CA ARG A 96 -4.87 -24.77 -2.81
C ARG A 96 -4.20 -25.69 -3.83
N SER A 97 -3.46 -25.14 -4.79
CA SER A 97 -2.70 -25.92 -5.78
C SER A 97 -1.66 -26.82 -5.12
N ILE A 98 -0.95 -26.29 -4.11
CA ILE A 98 0.03 -27.07 -3.32
C ILE A 98 -0.66 -28.18 -2.54
N TRP A 99 -1.77 -27.87 -1.87
CA TRP A 99 -2.47 -28.82 -1.02
C TRP A 99 -3.06 -29.98 -1.82
N ILE A 100 -3.72 -29.69 -2.95
CA ILE A 100 -4.33 -30.70 -3.81
C ILE A 100 -3.27 -31.43 -4.66
N LYS A 101 -2.01 -30.94 -4.69
CA LYS A 101 -0.91 -31.45 -5.55
C LYS A 101 -1.30 -31.53 -7.03
N ARG A 102 -2.25 -30.70 -7.47
CA ARG A 102 -2.78 -30.70 -8.84
C ARG A 102 -2.74 -29.30 -9.39
N VAL A 103 -2.18 -29.15 -10.57
CA VAL A 103 -2.17 -27.88 -11.32
C VAL A 103 -3.61 -27.44 -11.57
N GLN A 104 -3.90 -26.18 -11.28
CA GLN A 104 -5.24 -25.65 -11.45
C GLN A 104 -5.46 -25.32 -12.92
N GLN A 105 -6.37 -26.06 -13.57
CA GLN A 105 -6.76 -25.78 -14.95
C GLN A 105 -7.72 -24.59 -14.95
N LEU A 106 -7.18 -23.40 -15.19
CA LEU A 106 -7.97 -22.19 -15.37
C LEU A 106 -8.37 -22.06 -16.84
N ASN A 107 -9.62 -21.65 -17.08
CA ASN A 107 -10.07 -21.28 -18.42
C ASN A 107 -9.31 -20.03 -18.91
N PHE A 108 -9.17 -19.87 -20.21
CA PHE A 108 -8.49 -18.69 -20.81
C PHE A 108 -9.01 -17.37 -20.25
N TRP A 109 -10.33 -17.21 -20.17
CA TRP A 109 -10.97 -16.03 -19.57
C TRP A 109 -10.56 -15.79 -18.12
N GLN A 110 -10.48 -16.85 -17.30
CA GLN A 110 -10.07 -16.72 -15.90
C GLN A 110 -8.60 -16.32 -15.77
N GLN A 111 -7.74 -16.81 -16.67
CA GLN A 111 -6.33 -16.44 -16.71
C GLN A 111 -6.17 -14.96 -17.09
N THR A 112 -6.84 -14.52 -18.15
CA THR A 112 -6.80 -13.11 -18.58
C THR A 112 -7.32 -12.20 -17.48
N THR A 113 -8.45 -12.52 -16.84
CA THR A 113 -9.00 -11.73 -15.73
C THR A 113 -8.04 -11.64 -14.55
N LEU A 114 -7.38 -12.74 -14.16
CA LEU A 114 -6.42 -12.73 -13.05
C LEU A 114 -5.22 -11.82 -13.35
N ILE A 115 -4.66 -11.91 -14.55
CA ILE A 115 -3.54 -11.05 -14.99
C ILE A 115 -3.97 -9.59 -15.04
N THR A 116 -5.14 -9.29 -15.59
CA THR A 116 -5.67 -7.93 -15.67
C THR A 116 -5.85 -7.34 -14.27
N ILE A 117 -6.46 -8.07 -13.34
CA ILE A 117 -6.65 -7.60 -11.96
C ILE A 117 -5.30 -7.33 -11.27
N LEU A 118 -4.33 -8.24 -11.41
CA LEU A 118 -2.99 -8.03 -10.85
C LEU A 118 -2.26 -6.85 -11.50
N SER A 119 -2.44 -6.64 -12.79
CA SER A 119 -1.86 -5.51 -13.53
C SER A 119 -2.45 -4.18 -13.05
N VAL A 120 -3.77 -4.12 -12.86
CA VAL A 120 -4.45 -2.95 -12.28
C VAL A 120 -3.97 -2.70 -10.86
N ASN A 121 -3.83 -3.73 -10.03
CA ASN A 121 -3.32 -3.58 -8.67
C ASN A 121 -1.88 -3.07 -8.63
N ALA A 122 -1.00 -3.58 -9.50
CA ALA A 122 0.38 -3.11 -9.61
C ALA A 122 0.44 -1.66 -10.12
N LEU A 123 -0.41 -1.27 -11.07
CA LEU A 123 -0.52 0.10 -11.56
C LEU A 123 -0.99 1.06 -10.44
N LEU A 124 -2.06 0.70 -9.72
CA LEU A 124 -2.56 1.47 -8.58
C LEU A 124 -1.48 1.60 -7.49
N GLY A 125 -0.78 0.51 -7.18
CA GLY A 125 0.34 0.51 -6.24
C GLY A 125 1.45 1.49 -6.66
N THR A 126 1.80 1.48 -7.94
CA THR A 126 2.86 2.34 -8.51
C THR A 126 2.45 3.81 -8.49
N ILE A 127 1.23 4.14 -8.93
CA ILE A 127 0.70 5.51 -8.91
C ILE A 127 0.64 6.05 -7.48
N SER A 128 0.11 5.26 -6.54
CA SER A 128 0.01 5.65 -5.14
C SER A 128 1.39 5.85 -4.52
N MET A 129 2.37 4.98 -4.83
CA MET A 129 3.76 5.15 -4.39
C MET A 129 4.34 6.47 -4.91
N ILE A 130 4.29 6.71 -6.23
CA ILE A 130 4.80 7.96 -6.83
C ILE A 130 4.15 9.18 -6.16
N TYR A 131 2.83 9.16 -6.02
CA TYR A 131 2.09 10.26 -5.41
C TYR A 131 2.54 10.55 -3.96
N ILE A 132 2.70 9.51 -3.12
CA ILE A 132 3.18 9.66 -1.74
C ILE A 132 4.58 10.25 -1.70
N PHE A 133 5.49 9.76 -2.54
CA PHE A 133 6.87 10.25 -2.56
C PHE A 133 6.98 11.69 -3.05
N VAL A 134 6.21 12.06 -4.09
CA VAL A 134 6.14 13.43 -4.57
C VAL A 134 5.57 14.36 -3.51
N GLN A 135 4.50 13.96 -2.83
CA GLN A 135 3.93 14.74 -1.73
C GLN A 135 4.91 14.93 -0.58
N HIS A 136 5.57 13.86 -0.14
CA HIS A 136 6.57 13.94 0.92
C HIS A 136 7.76 14.82 0.51
N GLY A 137 8.26 14.69 -0.72
CA GLY A 137 9.37 15.50 -1.24
C GLY A 137 9.03 16.97 -1.48
N ARG A 138 7.75 17.33 -1.60
CA ARG A 138 7.28 18.74 -1.67
C ARG A 138 6.95 19.34 -0.31
N SER A 139 7.03 18.55 0.76
CA SER A 139 6.77 19.04 2.11
C SER A 139 7.85 20.03 2.54
N ALA A 140 7.43 21.10 3.22
CA ALA A 140 8.33 21.98 3.95
C ALA A 140 8.92 21.25 5.17
N HIS A 141 9.99 21.83 5.70
CA HIS A 141 10.65 21.42 6.95
C HIS A 141 10.32 22.40 8.08
N PHE A 142 10.24 21.88 9.29
CA PHE A 142 9.96 22.67 10.48
C PHE A 142 11.18 23.52 10.84
N ASP A 143 10.97 24.82 10.93
CA ASP A 143 12.00 25.78 11.34
C ASP A 143 11.73 26.23 12.79
N PRO A 144 12.53 25.77 13.77
CA PRO A 144 12.35 26.18 15.16
C PRO A 144 12.69 27.65 15.39
N GLY A 145 13.43 28.30 14.50
CA GLY A 145 13.77 29.73 14.57
C GLY A 145 12.70 30.65 14.02
N TYR A 146 11.66 30.11 13.39
CA TYR A 146 10.58 30.91 12.82
C TYR A 146 9.73 31.56 13.91
N VAL A 147 9.63 32.90 13.86
CA VAL A 147 8.79 33.69 14.76
C VAL A 147 7.39 33.75 14.18
N MET A 148 6.47 33.00 14.78
CA MET A 148 5.08 32.98 14.34
C MET A 148 4.38 34.31 14.66
N THR A 149 3.63 34.84 13.69
CA THR A 149 2.77 36.02 13.89
C THR A 149 1.38 35.67 14.42
N THR A 150 1.03 34.38 14.41
CA THR A 150 -0.25 33.83 14.90
C THR A 150 0.02 32.58 15.73
N THR A 151 -1.00 31.99 16.38
CA THR A 151 -0.86 30.71 17.09
C THR A 151 -0.68 29.53 16.15
N SER A 152 -0.97 29.69 14.86
CA SER A 152 -0.79 28.65 13.84
C SER A 152 0.54 28.80 13.13
N TYR A 153 1.28 27.69 12.99
CA TYR A 153 2.48 27.66 12.17
C TYR A 153 2.10 27.75 10.68
N ASP A 154 2.52 28.82 10.01
CA ASP A 154 2.13 29.15 8.63
C ASP A 154 3.31 29.18 7.64
N HIS A 155 4.51 28.83 8.09
CA HIS A 155 5.71 28.83 7.27
C HIS A 155 5.84 27.57 6.39
N GLY A 156 5.09 27.54 5.29
CA GLY A 156 5.17 26.49 4.26
C GLY A 156 4.05 25.46 4.31
N LEU A 157 4.14 24.46 3.43
CA LEU A 157 3.14 23.39 3.24
C LEU A 157 3.68 22.07 3.76
N PHE A 158 2.97 21.46 4.71
CA PHE A 158 3.45 20.24 5.37
C PHE A 158 2.66 19.01 4.97
N SER A 159 3.36 17.91 4.73
CA SER A 159 2.76 16.59 4.85
C SER A 159 2.55 16.26 6.33
N LEU A 160 1.53 15.44 6.65
CA LEU A 160 1.29 14.98 8.02
C LEU A 160 2.51 14.25 8.60
N GLU A 161 3.23 13.49 7.77
CA GLU A 161 4.47 12.82 8.17
C GLU A 161 5.54 13.84 8.59
N ALA A 162 5.88 14.79 7.71
CA ALA A 162 6.94 15.75 7.98
C ALA A 162 6.63 16.60 9.20
N TRP A 163 5.39 17.10 9.32
CA TRP A 163 4.97 17.86 10.50
C TRP A 163 5.12 17.02 11.77
N ALA A 164 4.46 15.86 11.85
CA ALA A 164 4.45 15.05 13.06
C ALA A 164 5.86 14.57 13.46
N CYS A 165 6.71 14.26 12.49
CA CYS A 165 8.07 13.76 12.75
C CYS A 165 9.07 14.85 13.13
N GLU A 166 8.92 16.07 12.62
CA GLU A 166 9.87 17.15 12.87
C GLU A 166 9.45 18.01 14.05
N SER A 167 8.18 18.39 14.14
CA SER A 167 7.70 19.27 15.22
C SER A 167 7.79 18.62 16.60
N SER A 168 7.52 17.31 16.71
CA SER A 168 7.64 16.54 17.97
C SER A 168 9.07 16.43 18.53
N ARG A 169 10.09 16.78 17.73
CA ARG A 169 11.49 16.85 18.18
C ARG A 169 11.78 18.14 18.93
N TYR A 170 11.16 19.25 18.54
CA TYR A 170 11.44 20.58 19.04
C TYR A 170 10.38 21.09 20.03
N VAL A 171 9.13 20.65 19.87
CA VAL A 171 8.01 21.00 20.75
C VAL A 171 7.68 19.75 21.56
N THR A 172 8.23 19.66 22.77
CA THR A 172 8.10 18.46 23.62
C THR A 172 6.66 18.19 24.02
N GLU A 173 5.83 19.23 24.09
CA GLU A 173 4.43 19.13 24.48
C GLU A 173 3.60 18.36 23.45
N PHE A 174 4.03 18.34 22.18
CA PHE A 174 3.39 17.54 21.13
C PHE A 174 3.50 16.03 21.37
N ARG A 175 4.45 15.57 22.20
CA ARG A 175 4.54 14.15 22.57
C ARG A 175 3.35 13.70 23.42
N ALA A 176 2.77 14.60 24.21
CA ALA A 176 1.57 14.30 25.01
C ALA A 176 0.32 14.05 24.14
N TYR A 177 0.36 14.47 22.87
CA TYR A 177 -0.74 14.35 21.91
C TYR A 177 -0.46 13.29 20.84
N ASP A 178 0.38 12.29 21.12
CA ASP A 178 0.62 11.15 20.24
C ASP A 178 1.15 11.49 18.83
N LEU A 179 1.69 12.70 18.59
CA LEU A 179 2.30 13.05 17.30
C LEU A 179 3.49 12.14 16.94
N GLU A 180 4.20 11.63 17.94
CA GLU A 180 5.26 10.64 17.73
C GLU A 180 4.71 9.33 17.14
N LYS A 181 3.57 8.84 17.67
CA LYS A 181 2.89 7.66 17.13
C LYS A 181 2.37 7.92 15.72
N GLN A 182 1.84 9.12 15.47
CA GLN A 182 1.39 9.52 14.15
C GLN A 182 2.54 9.57 13.14
N CYS A 183 3.70 10.11 13.52
CA CYS A 183 4.93 10.08 12.72
C CYS A 183 5.32 8.65 12.35
N VAL A 184 5.37 7.74 13.34
CA VAL A 184 5.69 6.33 13.12
C VAL A 184 4.69 5.69 12.17
N GLY A 185 3.38 5.93 12.35
CA GLY A 185 2.33 5.38 11.49
C GLY A 185 2.44 5.87 10.05
N GLU A 186 2.62 7.17 9.83
CA GLU A 186 2.78 7.74 8.49
C GLU A 186 4.03 7.20 7.80
N ARG A 187 5.18 7.21 8.47
CA ARG A 187 6.45 6.71 7.94
C ARG A 187 6.42 5.20 7.64
N ALA A 188 5.81 4.42 8.53
CA ALA A 188 5.62 2.99 8.34
C ALA A 188 4.72 2.71 7.13
N SER A 189 3.60 3.44 7.01
CA SER A 189 2.67 3.29 5.89
C SER A 189 3.33 3.60 4.54
N ARG A 190 4.17 4.65 4.47
CA ARG A 190 4.95 5.00 3.27
C ARG A 190 5.95 3.91 2.90
N SER A 191 6.69 3.39 3.89
CA SER A 191 7.65 2.29 3.67
C SER A 191 6.95 1.02 3.18
N LEU A 192 5.82 0.66 3.80
CA LEU A 192 5.01 -0.50 3.42
C LEU A 192 4.40 -0.36 2.02
N MET A 193 4.10 0.86 1.58
CA MET A 193 3.63 1.12 0.23
C MET A 193 4.67 0.74 -0.82
N VAL A 194 5.96 1.00 -0.57
CA VAL A 194 7.07 0.58 -1.45
C VAL A 194 7.15 -0.94 -1.52
N VAL A 195 7.07 -1.59 -0.36
CA VAL A 195 7.07 -3.06 -0.25
C VAL A 195 5.88 -3.64 -1.03
N LEU A 196 4.68 -3.11 -0.81
CA LEU A 196 3.48 -3.53 -1.52
C LEU A 196 3.64 -3.41 -3.04
N CYS A 197 4.08 -2.24 -3.52
CA CYS A 197 4.30 -1.99 -4.95
C CYS A 197 5.29 -2.99 -5.56
N PHE A 198 6.42 -3.22 -4.89
CA PHE A 198 7.44 -4.17 -5.33
C PHE A 198 6.88 -5.59 -5.43
N PHE A 199 6.22 -6.07 -4.37
CA PHE A 199 5.69 -7.44 -4.37
C PHE A 199 4.49 -7.62 -5.30
N CYS A 200 3.68 -6.59 -5.56
CA CYS A 200 2.67 -6.63 -6.62
C CYS A 200 3.29 -6.91 -8.00
N LEU A 201 4.40 -6.22 -8.33
CA LEU A 201 5.12 -6.43 -9.58
C LEU A 201 5.78 -7.82 -9.64
N VAL A 202 6.36 -8.29 -8.53
CA VAL A 202 6.94 -9.63 -8.43
C VAL A 202 5.88 -10.72 -8.64
N VAL A 203 4.73 -10.64 -7.96
CA VAL A 203 3.64 -11.61 -8.11
C VAL A 203 3.12 -11.63 -9.55
N LEU A 204 2.92 -10.46 -10.16
CA LEU A 204 2.52 -10.34 -11.56
C LEU A 204 3.55 -11.00 -12.50
N GLY A 205 4.84 -10.67 -12.32
CA GLY A 205 5.93 -11.22 -13.10
C GLY A 205 6.05 -12.75 -12.99
N LEU A 206 5.93 -13.28 -11.77
CA LEU A 206 5.96 -14.72 -11.52
C LEU A 206 4.77 -15.44 -12.15
N LEU A 207 3.57 -14.85 -12.10
CA LEU A 207 2.39 -15.43 -12.71
C LEU A 207 2.50 -15.46 -14.25
N VAL A 208 2.96 -14.36 -14.85
CA VAL A 208 3.20 -14.29 -16.31
C VAL A 208 4.29 -15.29 -16.73
N TRP A 209 5.36 -15.42 -15.93
CA TRP A 209 6.40 -16.41 -16.15
C TRP A 209 5.88 -17.84 -16.09
N ASP A 210 5.05 -18.18 -15.08
CA ASP A 210 4.46 -19.52 -14.94
C ASP A 210 3.59 -19.88 -16.15
N LEU A 211 2.80 -18.92 -16.64
CA LEU A 211 1.92 -19.12 -17.80
C LEU A 211 2.66 -19.36 -19.12
N ASN A 212 3.85 -18.76 -19.27
CA ASN A 212 4.65 -18.86 -20.50
C ASN A 212 5.58 -20.07 -20.51
N THR A 213 6.09 -20.48 -19.35
CA THR A 213 7.19 -21.46 -19.31
C THR A 213 6.79 -22.75 -18.59
N ALA A 214 6.40 -22.65 -17.32
CA ALA A 214 6.49 -23.77 -16.39
C ALA A 214 5.15 -24.48 -16.14
N GLN A 215 4.02 -23.77 -16.30
CA GLN A 215 2.65 -24.23 -16.09
C GLN A 215 2.48 -25.04 -14.79
N VAL A 216 3.15 -24.61 -13.71
CA VAL A 216 3.20 -25.35 -12.44
C VAL A 216 2.04 -24.96 -11.54
N VAL A 217 1.62 -23.70 -11.56
CA VAL A 217 0.47 -23.20 -10.79
C VAL A 217 -0.76 -23.16 -11.67
N VAL A 218 -0.62 -22.63 -12.89
CA VAL A 218 -1.72 -22.44 -13.83
C VAL A 218 -1.41 -23.10 -15.17
N ALA A 219 -2.17 -24.15 -15.50
CA ALA A 219 -2.10 -24.77 -16.82
C ALA A 219 -3.13 -24.15 -17.76
N LYS A 220 -2.73 -23.92 -19.02
CA LYS A 220 -3.68 -23.62 -20.10
C LYS A 220 -4.52 -24.85 -20.36
N LYS A 221 -5.84 -24.74 -20.19
CA LYS A 221 -6.77 -25.77 -20.65
C LYS A 221 -6.62 -25.88 -22.18
N LYS A 222 -5.97 -26.94 -22.68
CA LYS A 222 -5.93 -27.22 -24.12
C LYS A 222 -7.37 -27.34 -24.60
N ARG A 223 -7.81 -26.40 -25.44
CA ARG A 223 -9.09 -26.49 -26.14
C ARG A 223 -8.97 -27.75 -27.00
N LYS A 224 -9.62 -28.84 -26.59
CA LYS A 224 -9.71 -30.05 -27.40
C LYS A 224 -10.41 -29.59 -28.67
N ARG A 225 -9.66 -29.52 -29.76
CA ARG A 225 -10.18 -29.16 -31.08
C ARG A 225 -11.12 -30.32 -31.45
N GLU A 226 -12.42 -30.11 -31.29
CA GLU A 226 -13.46 -30.93 -31.93
C GLU A 226 -13.41 -30.63 -33.43
N ASP A 227 -12.33 -31.05 -34.10
CA ASP A 227 -12.27 -31.16 -35.55
C ASP A 227 -12.56 -32.63 -35.90
N SER A 228 -13.74 -33.15 -35.50
CA SER A 228 -14.22 -34.48 -35.91
C SER A 228 -15.63 -34.43 -36.50
N TRP A 229 -15.81 -33.56 -37.49
CA TRP A 229 -17.05 -33.48 -38.28
C TRP A 229 -16.81 -33.42 -39.79
N GLU A 230 -15.67 -33.92 -40.25
CA GLU A 230 -15.40 -34.14 -41.68
C GLU A 230 -14.78 -35.53 -41.81
N ASP A 231 -15.63 -36.53 -42.08
CA ASP A 231 -15.34 -37.80 -42.80
C ASP A 231 -16.41 -38.89 -42.53
N GLU A 232 -17.69 -38.51 -42.43
CA GLU A 232 -18.79 -39.43 -42.78
C GLU A 232 -19.46 -38.91 -44.05
N GLY A 233 -18.66 -38.83 -45.11
CA GLY A 233 -19.12 -38.73 -46.49
C GLY A 233 -19.47 -40.13 -47.00
N TRP A 234 -20.75 -40.33 -47.28
CA TRP A 234 -21.36 -41.55 -47.77
C TRP A 234 -20.92 -41.87 -49.21
N GLU A 235 -20.27 -43.01 -49.41
CA GLU A 235 -20.26 -43.76 -50.68
C GLU A 235 -20.45 -45.26 -50.43
#